data_AF-A0A7S0PBB9-F1
#
_entry.id   AF-A0A7S0PBB9-F1
#
_cell.length_a   1.000
_cell.length_b   1.000
_cell.length_c   1.000
_cell.angle_alpha   90.00
_cell.angle_beta   90.00
_cell.angle_gamma   90.00
#
_symmetry.space_group_name_H-M   'P 1'
#
loop_
_entity.id
_entity.type
_entity.pdbx_description
1 polymer ?
#
loop_
_entity_poly.entity_id
_entity_poly.type
_entity_poly.pdbx_seq_one_letter_code
_entity_poly.pdbx_strand_id
1 'polypeptide(L)'
;ERPAPLIGAVEFWMNTIEDYMKLTVCQKLTQTIAAYNLVRKTPMGPKKLKRIRTWIEQYPGQLLITTGMIQFTRQGEVALDKTAAGDAKALKKLVKGQRIYLKLLAAIVQDKDLAKLNRKKTVALITMELHTRDVLQRLYRGGASSR
;
A
#
# COMPACT_ATOMS: atom_id res chain seq x y z
N GLU A 1 -13.26 -1.93 -19.49
CA GLU A 1 -12.66 -0.67 -19.98
C GLU A 1 -13.07 -0.51 -21.43
N ARG A 2 -13.50 0.67 -21.87
CA ARG A 2 -13.90 0.93 -23.26
C ARG A 2 -12.66 1.45 -24.01
N PRO A 3 -12.26 0.85 -25.16
CA PRO A 3 -11.09 1.30 -25.88
C PRO A 3 -11.31 2.73 -26.41
N ALA A 4 -10.28 3.57 -26.31
CA ALA A 4 -10.29 4.90 -26.93
C ALA A 4 -10.29 4.75 -28.46
N PRO A 5 -11.21 5.41 -29.19
CA PRO A 5 -11.20 5.34 -30.65
C PRO A 5 -10.01 6.13 -31.21
N LEU A 6 -9.15 5.45 -31.97
CA LEU A 6 -7.99 6.05 -32.64
C LEU A 6 -8.39 6.62 -34.01
N ILE A 7 -9.40 7.50 -34.03
CA ILE A 7 -10.01 8.01 -35.26
C ILE A 7 -9.96 9.54 -35.24
N GLY A 8 -9.64 10.15 -36.38
CA GLY A 8 -9.57 11.60 -36.53
C GLY A 8 -8.20 12.18 -36.19
N ALA A 9 -8.16 13.47 -35.87
CA ALA A 9 -6.92 14.20 -35.59
C ALA A 9 -6.15 13.60 -34.41
N VAL A 10 -4.82 13.54 -34.54
CA VAL A 10 -3.92 12.92 -33.55
C VAL A 10 -4.10 13.51 -32.16
N GLU A 11 -4.18 14.84 -32.06
CA GLU A 11 -4.36 15.55 -30.80
C GLU A 11 -5.64 15.10 -30.07
N PHE A 12 -6.72 14.82 -30.80
CA PHE A 12 -7.99 14.43 -30.20
C PHE A 12 -7.92 13.05 -29.54
N TRP A 13 -7.46 12.03 -30.26
CA TRP A 13 -7.39 10.69 -29.69
C TRP A 13 -6.27 10.59 -28.65
N MET A 14 -5.17 11.35 -28.79
CA MET A 14 -4.09 11.39 -27.81
C MET A 14 -4.56 11.99 -26.48
N ASN A 15 -5.26 13.13 -26.50
CA ASN A 15 -5.86 13.72 -25.31
C ASN A 15 -6.88 12.77 -24.66
N THR A 16 -7.70 12.09 -25.48
CA THR A 16 -8.66 11.09 -25.00
C THR A 16 -7.98 9.93 -24.28
N ILE A 17 -6.86 9.42 -24.81
CA ILE A 17 -6.06 8.38 -24.15
C ILE A 17 -5.53 8.88 -22.82
N GLU A 18 -4.98 10.10 -22.77
CA GLU A 18 -4.44 10.67 -21.53
C GLU A 18 -5.52 10.77 -20.43
N ASP A 19 -6.72 11.22 -20.79
CA ASP A 19 -7.85 11.28 -19.87
C ASP A 19 -8.24 9.88 -19.37
N TYR A 20 -8.24 8.88 -20.27
CA TYR A 20 -8.50 7.49 -19.91
C TYR A 20 -7.41 6.91 -19.01
N MET A 21 -6.14 7.28 -19.20
CA MET A 21 -5.03 6.88 -18.33
C MET A 21 -5.25 7.42 -16.91
N LYS A 22 -5.55 8.72 -16.77
CA LYS A 22 -5.82 9.37 -15.47
C LYS A 22 -7.01 8.72 -14.77
N LEU A 23 -8.11 8.53 -15.49
CA LEU A 23 -9.32 7.91 -14.96
C LEU A 23 -9.06 6.47 -14.51
N THR A 24 -8.38 5.68 -15.33
CA THR A 24 -8.05 4.28 -15.04
C THR A 24 -7.17 4.17 -13.81
N VAL A 25 -6.13 5.00 -13.69
CA VAL A 25 -5.26 5.03 -12.51
C VAL A 25 -6.06 5.36 -11.25
N CYS A 26 -6.92 6.38 -11.30
CA CYS A 26 -7.77 6.77 -10.17
C CYS A 26 -8.70 5.63 -9.72
N GLN A 27 -9.40 5.00 -10.66
CA GLN A 27 -10.31 3.88 -10.39
C GLN A 27 -9.57 2.67 -9.82
N LYS A 28 -8.46 2.27 -10.44
CA LYS A 28 -7.65 1.13 -9.99
C LYS A 28 -7.01 1.40 -8.63
N LEU A 29 -6.56 2.62 -8.35
CA LEU A 29 -6.01 2.98 -7.04
C LEU A 29 -7.10 2.87 -5.96
N THR A 30 -8.30 3.37 -6.23
CA THR A 30 -9.44 3.27 -5.31
C THR A 30 -9.77 1.80 -4.99
N GLN A 31 -9.79 0.92 -6.00
CA GLN A 31 -9.99 -0.52 -5.81
C GLN A 31 -8.84 -1.16 -5.01
N THR A 32 -7.60 -0.77 -5.31
CA THR A 32 -6.40 -1.27 -4.61
C THR A 32 -6.45 -0.94 -3.11
N ILE A 33 -6.84 0.30 -2.77
CA ILE A 33 -7.00 0.76 -1.38
C ILE A 33 -8.14 0.00 -0.69
N ALA A 34 -9.29 -0.19 -1.36
CA ALA A 34 -10.41 -0.94 -0.82
C ALA A 34 -10.01 -2.39 -0.49
N ALA A 35 -9.30 -3.06 -1.39
CA ALA A 35 -8.79 -4.41 -1.18
C ALA A 35 -7.77 -4.48 -0.03
N TYR A 36 -6.87 -3.49 0.08
CA TYR A 36 -5.94 -3.40 1.22
C TYR A 36 -6.67 -3.21 2.56
N ASN A 37 -7.75 -2.42 2.59
CA ASN A 37 -8.55 -2.26 3.81
C ASN A 37 -9.18 -3.59 4.26
N LEU A 38 -9.55 -4.47 3.34
CA LEU A 38 -10.01 -5.83 3.67
C LEU A 38 -8.89 -6.69 4.24
N VAL A 39 -7.67 -6.60 3.68
CA VAL A 39 -6.47 -7.25 4.24
C VAL A 39 -6.24 -6.80 5.68
N ARG A 40 -6.31 -5.49 5.93
CA ARG A 40 -6.08 -4.89 7.26
C ARG A 40 -7.07 -5.41 8.30
N LYS A 41 -8.35 -5.46 7.94
CA LYS A 41 -9.45 -5.96 8.78
C LYS A 41 -9.42 -7.49 8.98
N THR A 42 -8.67 -8.22 8.17
CA THR A 42 -8.59 -9.68 8.29
C THR A 42 -7.74 -10.07 9.51
N PRO A 43 -8.25 -10.93 10.41
CA PRO A 43 -7.48 -11.45 11.56
C PRO A 43 -6.21 -12.19 11.13
N MET A 44 -5.24 -12.27 12.02
CA MET A 44 -4.01 -13.03 11.76
C MET A 44 -4.33 -14.50 11.50
N GLY A 45 -3.66 -15.09 10.50
CA GLY A 45 -3.83 -16.48 10.12
C GLY A 45 -3.72 -16.70 8.60
N PRO A 46 -3.95 -17.94 8.13
CA PRO A 46 -3.79 -18.32 6.72
C PRO A 46 -4.64 -17.47 5.77
N LYS A 47 -5.85 -17.10 6.20
CA LYS A 47 -6.77 -16.24 5.43
C LYS A 47 -6.18 -14.86 5.13
N LYS A 48 -5.42 -14.28 6.06
CA LYS A 48 -4.76 -12.98 5.84
C LYS A 48 -3.64 -13.09 4.83
N LEU A 49 -2.81 -14.12 4.94
CA LEU A 49 -1.72 -14.38 4.00
C LEU A 49 -2.26 -14.56 2.58
N LYS A 50 -3.32 -15.37 2.42
CA LYS A 50 -4.02 -15.56 1.15
C LYS A 50 -4.52 -14.23 0.58
N ARG A 51 -5.15 -13.38 1.40
CA ARG A 51 -5.64 -12.07 0.95
C ARG A 51 -4.54 -11.11 0.54
N ILE A 52 -3.40 -11.08 1.25
CA ILE A 52 -2.25 -10.26 0.84
C ILE A 52 -1.71 -10.77 -0.50
N ARG A 53 -1.59 -12.09 -0.68
CA ARG A 53 -1.17 -12.68 -1.95
C ARG A 53 -2.11 -12.30 -3.09
N THR A 54 -3.42 -12.47 -2.92
CA THR A 54 -4.42 -12.05 -3.91
C THR A 54 -4.32 -10.54 -4.22
N TRP A 55 -4.11 -9.71 -3.20
CA TRP A 55 -3.95 -8.27 -3.39
C TRP A 55 -2.71 -7.94 -4.24
N ILE A 56 -1.57 -8.59 -3.99
CA ILE A 56 -0.34 -8.40 -4.80
C ILE A 56 -0.54 -8.89 -6.25
N GLU A 57 -1.20 -10.02 -6.42
CA GLU A 57 -1.44 -10.63 -7.73
C GLU A 57 -2.41 -9.80 -8.58
N GLN A 58 -3.47 -9.26 -7.96
CA GLN A 58 -4.55 -8.57 -8.65
C GLN A 58 -4.19 -7.14 -9.09
N TYR A 59 -3.33 -6.43 -8.35
CA TYR A 59 -3.09 -5.00 -8.58
C TYR A 59 -1.68 -4.69 -9.14
N PRO A 60 -1.53 -3.60 -9.92
CA PRO A 60 -0.23 -3.12 -10.39
C PRO A 60 0.70 -2.74 -9.23
N GLY A 61 2.00 -3.03 -9.36
CA GLY A 61 2.97 -2.80 -8.29
C GLY A 61 3.04 -1.34 -7.82
N GLN A 62 2.95 -0.39 -8.75
CA GLN A 62 2.92 1.03 -8.41
C GLN A 62 1.75 1.38 -7.47
N LEU A 63 0.57 0.82 -7.72
CA LEU A 63 -0.61 1.08 -6.90
C LEU A 63 -0.54 0.41 -5.53
N LEU A 64 0.15 -0.74 -5.42
CA LEU A 64 0.45 -1.36 -4.12
C LEU A 64 1.31 -0.43 -3.26
N ILE A 65 2.39 0.11 -3.83
CA ILE A 65 3.30 1.04 -3.15
C ILE A 65 2.57 2.33 -2.79
N THR A 66 1.84 2.94 -3.73
CA THR A 66 1.06 4.15 -3.46
C THR A 66 0.04 3.93 -2.35
N THR A 67 -0.64 2.77 -2.33
CA THR A 67 -1.54 2.41 -1.23
C THR A 67 -0.80 2.30 0.10
N GLY A 68 0.39 1.68 0.13
CA GLY A 68 1.26 1.64 1.31
C GLY A 68 1.60 3.04 1.84
N MET A 69 1.98 3.96 0.95
CA MET A 69 2.32 5.34 1.32
C MET A 69 1.11 6.12 1.86
N ILE A 70 -0.06 6.00 1.23
CA ILE A 70 -1.31 6.61 1.73
C ILE A 70 -1.65 6.09 3.13
N GLN A 71 -1.42 4.80 3.37
CA GLN A 71 -1.72 4.18 4.66
C GLN A 71 -0.69 4.55 5.72
N PHE A 72 0.58 4.66 5.34
CA PHE A 72 1.64 5.16 6.21
C PHE A 72 1.34 6.57 6.70
N THR A 73 1.02 7.51 5.80
CA THR A 73 0.73 8.90 6.19
C THR A 73 -0.51 8.98 7.09
N ARG A 74 -1.62 8.37 6.66
CA ARG A 74 -2.88 8.38 7.43
C ARG A 74 -2.73 7.73 8.82
N GLN A 75 -2.07 6.57 8.91
CA GLN A 75 -1.91 5.89 10.19
C GLN A 75 -0.88 6.59 11.07
N GLY A 76 0.15 7.17 10.48
CA GLY A 76 1.16 7.98 11.17
C GLY A 76 0.53 9.19 11.85
N GLU A 77 -0.26 9.97 11.12
CA GLU A 77 -1.02 11.12 11.62
C GLU A 77 -1.92 10.72 12.80
N VAL A 78 -2.77 9.70 12.62
CA VAL A 78 -3.64 9.19 13.70
C VAL A 78 -2.85 8.73 14.92
N ALA A 79 -1.66 8.15 14.74
CA ALA A 79 -0.82 7.73 15.86
C ALA A 79 -0.17 8.93 16.58
N LEU A 80 0.26 9.95 15.84
CA LEU A 80 0.81 11.19 16.39
C LEU A 80 -0.24 11.96 17.19
N ASP A 81 -1.47 12.05 16.69
CA ASP A 81 -2.59 12.68 17.41
C ASP A 81 -2.93 11.96 18.70
N LYS A 82 -2.95 10.62 18.67
CA LYS A 82 -3.15 9.83 19.88
C LYS A 82 -2.04 10.01 20.90
N THR A 83 -0.79 10.14 20.44
CA THR A 83 0.34 10.44 21.31
C THR A 83 0.22 11.84 21.91
N ALA A 84 -0.18 12.86 21.15
CA ALA A 84 -0.48 14.20 21.65
C ALA A 84 -1.62 14.20 22.69
N ALA A 85 -2.61 13.32 22.52
CA ALA A 85 -3.71 13.12 23.46
C ALA A 85 -3.36 12.24 24.69
N GLY A 86 -2.09 11.81 24.83
CA GLY A 86 -1.59 11.08 25.99
C GLY A 86 -1.38 9.56 25.81
N ASP A 87 -1.74 8.95 24.68
CA ASP A 87 -1.36 7.55 24.38
C ASP A 87 0.08 7.48 23.87
N ALA A 88 1.04 7.54 24.81
CA ALA A 88 2.47 7.41 24.54
C ALA A 88 2.86 6.09 23.84
N LYS A 89 1.96 5.09 23.80
CA LYS A 89 2.19 3.80 23.15
C LYS A 89 1.61 3.73 21.72
N ALA A 90 0.92 4.76 21.23
CA ALA A 90 0.25 4.73 19.93
C ALA A 90 1.24 4.47 18.77
N LEU A 91 2.32 5.26 18.67
CA LEU A 91 3.39 5.04 17.68
C LEU A 91 4.06 3.66 17.83
N LYS A 92 4.30 3.20 19.07
CA LYS A 92 4.86 1.87 19.33
C LYS A 92 3.97 0.75 18.78
N LYS A 93 2.64 0.85 18.99
CA LYS A 93 1.66 -0.10 18.46
C LYS A 93 1.67 -0.10 16.93
N LEU A 94 1.77 1.08 16.31
CA LEU A 94 1.85 1.21 14.85
C LEU A 94 3.13 0.56 14.28
N VAL A 95 4.30 0.84 14.87
CA VAL A 95 5.57 0.20 14.49
C VAL A 95 5.49 -1.33 14.63
N LYS A 96 4.85 -1.83 15.69
CA LYS A 96 4.63 -3.28 15.88
C LYS A 96 3.77 -3.86 14.76
N GLY A 97 2.68 -3.19 14.39
CA GLY A 97 1.81 -3.59 13.27
C GLY A 97 2.57 -3.66 11.96
N GLN A 98 3.38 -2.63 11.67
CA GLN A 98 4.21 -2.56 10.46
C GLN A 98 5.23 -3.71 10.38
N ARG A 99 5.88 -4.07 11.50
CA ARG A 99 6.78 -5.23 11.56
C ARG A 99 6.07 -6.55 11.29
N ILE A 100 4.84 -6.73 11.77
CA ILE A 100 4.04 -7.93 11.49
C ILE A 100 3.70 -7.97 10.00
N TYR A 101 3.31 -6.85 9.41
CA TYR A 101 3.01 -6.78 7.98
C TYR A 101 4.22 -7.11 7.10
N LEU A 102 5.39 -6.56 7.41
CA LEU A 102 6.66 -6.91 6.74
C LEU A 102 6.98 -8.40 6.81
N LYS A 103 6.72 -9.07 7.94
CA LYS A 103 6.89 -10.53 8.06
C LYS A 103 5.95 -11.31 7.14
N LEU A 104 4.71 -10.84 6.97
CA LEU A 104 3.76 -11.46 6.05
C LEU A 104 4.20 -11.28 4.59
N LEU A 105 4.69 -10.09 4.21
CA LEU A 105 5.25 -9.85 2.89
C LEU A 105 6.49 -10.70 2.62
N ALA A 106 7.37 -10.86 3.62
CA ALA A 106 8.54 -11.73 3.54
C ALA A 106 8.15 -13.20 3.30
N ALA A 107 7.11 -13.70 3.97
CA ALA A 107 6.60 -15.05 3.73
C ALA A 107 6.08 -15.21 2.29
N ILE A 108 5.39 -14.20 1.74
CA ILE A 108 4.88 -14.23 0.36
C ILE A 108 6.03 -14.20 -0.66
N VAL A 109 7.03 -13.34 -0.47
CA VAL A 109 8.14 -13.23 -1.43
C VAL A 109 9.05 -14.46 -1.43
N GLN A 110 9.02 -15.27 -0.37
CA GLN A 110 9.74 -16.54 -0.27
C GLN A 110 8.96 -17.72 -0.88
N ASP A 111 7.66 -17.56 -1.14
CA ASP A 111 6.84 -18.58 -1.80
C ASP A 111 7.43 -18.92 -3.18
N LYS A 112 7.69 -20.21 -3.42
CA LYS A 112 8.26 -20.71 -4.68
C LYS A 112 7.26 -20.57 -5.84
N ASP A 113 5.97 -20.63 -5.55
CA ASP A 113 4.89 -20.57 -6.53
C ASP A 113 4.46 -19.13 -6.86
N LEU A 114 5.13 -18.12 -6.28
CA LEU A 114 4.89 -16.73 -6.62
C LEU A 114 5.50 -16.40 -7.99
N ALA A 115 4.64 -16.00 -8.94
CA ALA A 115 5.05 -15.60 -10.28
C ALA A 115 6.16 -14.52 -10.26
N LYS A 116 7.10 -14.60 -11.22
CA LYS A 116 8.29 -13.73 -11.29
C LYS A 116 7.96 -12.23 -11.22
N LEU A 117 6.92 -11.78 -11.93
CA LEU A 117 6.47 -10.39 -11.89
C LEU A 117 5.97 -10.00 -10.50
N ASN A 118 5.12 -10.84 -9.88
CA ASN A 118 4.59 -10.57 -8.55
C ASN A 118 5.70 -10.58 -7.49
N ARG A 119 6.73 -11.42 -7.65
CA ARG A 119 7.93 -11.37 -6.80
C ARG A 119 8.62 -10.01 -6.87
N LYS A 120 8.82 -9.46 -8.07
CA LYS A 120 9.37 -8.11 -8.25
C LYS A 120 8.49 -7.04 -7.60
N LYS A 121 7.16 -7.10 -7.77
CA LYS A 121 6.22 -6.20 -7.10
C LYS A 121 6.36 -6.26 -5.58
N THR A 122 6.40 -7.47 -5.02
CA THR A 122 6.53 -7.68 -3.57
C THR A 122 7.86 -7.17 -3.03
N VAL A 123 8.97 -7.40 -3.74
CA VAL A 123 10.29 -6.85 -3.35
C VAL A 123 10.24 -5.32 -3.29
N ALA A 124 9.73 -4.67 -4.34
CA ALA A 124 9.63 -3.21 -4.38
C ALA A 124 8.73 -2.66 -3.25
N LEU A 125 7.62 -3.35 -2.97
CA LEU A 125 6.75 -3.01 -1.84
C LEU A 125 7.48 -3.16 -0.50
N ILE A 126 8.17 -4.29 -0.26
CA ILE A 126 8.94 -4.51 0.98
C ILE A 126 9.97 -3.40 1.17
N THR A 127 10.70 -3.01 0.13
CA THR A 127 11.70 -1.93 0.20
C THR A 127 11.07 -0.63 0.71
N MET A 128 9.93 -0.22 0.14
CA MET A 128 9.23 0.98 0.59
C MET A 128 8.70 0.85 2.02
N GLU A 129 8.11 -0.30 2.36
CA GLU A 129 7.54 -0.55 3.68
C GLU A 129 8.61 -0.67 4.80
N LEU A 130 9.87 -0.98 4.44
CA LEU A 130 11.01 -0.90 5.36
C LEU A 130 11.34 0.55 5.69
N HIS A 131 11.39 1.43 4.69
CA HIS A 131 11.63 2.86 4.90
C HIS A 131 10.52 3.50 5.75
N THR A 132 9.25 3.19 5.47
CA THR A 132 8.13 3.72 6.28
C THR A 132 8.23 3.25 7.74
N ARG A 133 8.57 1.98 7.98
CA ARG A 133 8.78 1.43 9.32
C ARG A 133 9.90 2.15 10.07
N ASP A 134 11.01 2.44 9.39
CA ASP A 134 12.16 3.09 10.01
C ASP A 134 11.86 4.56 10.35
N VAL A 135 11.08 5.25 9.51
CA VAL A 135 10.54 6.59 9.83
C VAL A 135 9.65 6.53 11.07
N LEU A 136 8.68 5.59 11.13
CA LEU A 136 7.80 5.43 12.30
C LEU A 136 8.60 5.10 13.57
N GLN A 137 9.67 4.31 13.44
CA GLN A 137 10.54 3.97 14.55
C GLN A 137 11.35 5.18 15.05
N ARG A 138 11.78 6.06 14.15
CA ARG A 138 12.42 7.34 14.54
C ARG A 138 11.43 8.26 15.24
N LEU A 139 10.22 8.41 14.73
CA LEU A 139 9.16 9.21 15.38
C LEU A 139 8.87 8.70 16.80
N TYR A 140 8.73 7.37 16.96
CA TYR A 140 8.52 6.76 18.27
C TYR A 140 9.69 7.03 19.22
N ARG A 141 10.94 6.81 18.79
CA ARG A 141 12.13 7.00 19.64
C ARG A 141 12.37 8.45 19.99
N GLY A 142 12.01 9.38 19.10
CA GLY A 142 12.10 10.81 19.34
C GLY A 142 10.97 11.38 20.19
N GLY A 143 9.99 10.57 20.61
CA GLY A 143 8.85 11.05 21.40
C GLY A 143 7.94 11.99 20.64
N ALA A 144 7.84 11.87 19.31
CA ALA A 144 7.08 12.79 18.48
C ALA A 144 5.57 12.74 18.79
N SER A 145 4.94 13.91 18.78
CA SER A 145 3.50 14.16 18.84
C SER A 145 3.09 15.13 17.72
N SER A 146 1.79 15.23 17.42
CA SER A 146 1.31 16.21 16.43
C SER A 146 1.28 17.66 16.94
N ARG A 147 1.59 17.87 18.24
CA ARG A 147 1.76 19.16 18.90
C ARG A 147 3.06 19.16 19.68
#